data_AF-X0VMS6-F1
#
_entry.id   AF-X0VMS6-F1
#
_cell.length_a   1.000
_cell.length_b   1.000
_cell.length_c   1.000
_cell.angle_alpha   90.00
_cell.angle_beta   90.00
_cell.angle_gamma   90.00
#
_symmetry.space_group_name_H-M   'P 1'
#
loop_
_entity.id
_entity.type
_entity.pdbx_description
1 polymer ?
#
loop_
_entity_poly.entity_id
_entity_poly.type
_entity_poly.pdbx_seq_one_letter_code
_entity_poly.pdbx_strand_id
1 'polypeptide(L)'
;MRLVTTPTYDWLRKASSQCSRRFVASSPYVGSLLTKLVGNLAPGVQKSLVTKTDLRDFALGASDVEALCELASNDTTILSLPRLHAKVYVFDERA
;
A
#
# COMPACT_ATOMS: atom_id res chain seq x y z
N MET A 1 -13.27 -4.25 13.58
CA MET A 1 -13.13 -4.23 12.10
C MET A 1 -14.25 -3.41 11.48
N ARG A 2 -13.95 -2.22 10.97
CA ARG A 2 -14.88 -1.35 10.24
C ARG A 2 -14.58 -1.37 8.75
N LEU A 3 -15.54 -1.79 7.93
CA LEU A 3 -15.42 -1.71 6.47
C LEU A 3 -15.81 -0.31 5.97
N VAL A 4 -14.94 0.31 5.20
CA VAL A 4 -15.18 1.60 4.55
C VAL A 4 -15.12 1.40 3.05
N THR A 5 -16.25 1.52 2.36
CA THR A 5 -16.39 1.22 0.92
C THR A 5 -16.18 2.44 0.02
N THR A 6 -16.30 3.65 0.56
CA THR A 6 -16.08 4.92 -0.15
C THR A 6 -15.06 5.79 0.60
N PRO A 7 -13.82 5.33 0.81
CA PRO A 7 -12.81 6.11 1.51
C PRO A 7 -12.36 7.32 0.66
N THR A 8 -12.27 8.48 1.29
CA THR A 8 -11.61 9.64 0.67
C THR A 8 -10.09 9.56 0.87
N TYR A 9 -9.34 10.35 0.09
CA TYR A 9 -7.89 10.48 0.32
C TYR A 9 -7.57 10.99 1.74
N ASP A 10 -8.35 11.95 2.24
CA ASP A 10 -8.19 12.47 3.60
C ASP A 10 -8.45 11.39 4.66
N TRP A 11 -9.44 10.52 4.41
CA TRP A 11 -9.70 9.38 5.27
C TRP A 11 -8.51 8.41 5.29
N LEU A 12 -7.96 8.06 4.12
CA LEU A 12 -6.78 7.19 4.03
C LEU A 12 -5.58 7.78 4.73
N ARG A 13 -5.31 9.08 4.53
CA ARG A 13 -4.20 9.78 5.18
C ARG A 13 -4.36 9.75 6.71
N LYS A 14 -5.56 10.03 7.22
CA LYS A 14 -5.87 9.98 8.65
C LYS A 14 -5.76 8.56 9.22
N ALA A 15 -6.22 7.55 8.49
CA ALA A 15 -6.08 6.16 8.91
C ALA A 15 -4.60 5.75 8.97
N SER A 16 -3.82 6.14 7.96
CA SER A 16 -2.37 5.91 7.91
C SER A 16 -1.64 6.56 9.08
N SER A 17 -1.95 7.81 9.42
CA SER A 17 -1.31 8.50 10.55
C SER A 17 -1.71 7.95 11.92
N GLN A 18 -2.74 7.09 11.99
CA GLN A 18 -3.23 6.48 13.23
C GLN A 18 -2.83 5.01 13.38
N CYS A 19 -2.25 4.43 12.32
CA CYS A 19 -1.77 3.05 12.28
C CYS A 19 -0.49 2.92 13.11
N SER A 20 -0.44 1.95 14.03
CA SER A 20 0.65 1.85 15.01
C SER A 20 1.40 0.52 15.02
N ARG A 21 0.81 -0.57 14.51
CA ARG A 21 1.46 -1.90 14.48
C ARG A 21 1.53 -2.48 13.09
N ARG A 22 0.46 -2.42 12.30
CA ARG A 22 0.41 -3.12 11.00
C ARG A 22 -0.39 -2.41 9.92
N PHE A 23 0.24 -2.24 8.76
CA PHE A 23 -0.37 -1.80 7.52
C PHE A 23 -0.27 -2.91 6.45
N VAL A 24 -1.40 -3.27 5.85
CA VAL A 24 -1.44 -4.19 4.71
C VAL A 24 -2.20 -3.52 3.57
N ALA A 25 -1.60 -3.52 2.39
CA ALA A 25 -2.26 -3.07 1.17
C ALA A 25 -2.28 -4.18 0.13
N SER A 26 -3.39 -4.29 -0.60
CA SER A 26 -3.41 -4.94 -1.91
C SER A 26 -3.72 -3.88 -2.95
N SER A 27 -2.92 -3.81 -4.01
CA SER A 27 -3.22 -2.95 -5.15
C SER A 27 -2.68 -3.59 -6.43
N PRO A 28 -3.50 -3.75 -7.49
CA PRO A 28 -3.03 -4.32 -8.75
C PRO A 28 -1.93 -3.47 -9.40
N TYR A 29 -1.90 -2.17 -9.11
CA TYR A 29 -0.93 -1.21 -9.63
C TYR A 29 -0.33 -0.39 -8.49
N VAL A 30 0.96 -0.09 -8.60
CA VAL A 30 1.71 0.71 -7.62
C VAL A 30 1.96 2.09 -8.18
N GLY A 31 1.89 3.11 -7.31
CA GLY A 31 2.18 4.50 -7.66
C GLY A 31 2.37 5.35 -6.41
N SER A 32 2.67 6.63 -6.62
CA SER A 32 3.07 7.58 -5.56
C SER A 32 2.10 7.76 -4.39
N LEU A 33 0.82 7.40 -4.56
CA LEU A 33 -0.13 7.39 -3.45
C LEU A 33 0.28 6.38 -2.36
N LEU A 34 0.71 5.18 -2.74
CA LEU A 34 1.12 4.14 -1.80
C LEU A 34 2.38 4.55 -1.03
N THR A 35 3.36 5.14 -1.72
CA THR A 35 4.59 5.64 -1.08
C THR A 35 4.26 6.75 -0.08
N LYS A 36 3.39 7.70 -0.45
CA LYS A 36 2.89 8.75 0.46
C LYS A 36 2.17 8.18 1.69
N LEU A 37 1.33 7.15 1.53
CA LEU A 37 0.68 6.52 2.68
C LEU A 37 1.71 5.85 3.59
N VAL A 38 2.62 5.05 3.03
CA VAL A 38 3.67 4.38 3.81
C VAL A 38 4.60 5.37 4.51
N GLY A 39 4.92 6.49 3.89
CA GLY A 39 5.73 7.56 4.50
C GLY A 39 5.05 8.27 5.68
N ASN A 40 3.73 8.17 5.82
CA ASN A 40 2.98 8.71 6.96
C ASN A 40 2.84 7.72 8.12
N LEU A 41 3.30 6.47 7.98
CA LEU A 41 3.22 5.47 9.05
C LEU A 41 4.26 5.74 10.12
N ALA A 42 3.92 5.42 11.38
CA ALA A 42 4.87 5.51 12.49
C ALA A 42 6.07 4.55 12.28
N PRO A 43 7.26 4.88 12.80
CA PRO A 43 8.39 3.96 12.83
C PRO A 43 8.02 2.62 13.50
N GLY A 44 8.48 1.50 12.94
CA GLY A 44 8.20 0.17 13.48
C GLY A 44 6.87 -0.47 13.06
N VAL A 45 5.99 0.26 12.35
CA VAL A 45 4.80 -0.35 11.73
C VAL A 45 5.24 -1.42 10.73
N GLN A 46 4.70 -2.63 10.86
CA GLN A 46 4.91 -3.71 9.90
C GLN A 46 4.13 -3.41 8.62
N LYS A 47 4.78 -3.47 7.46
CA LYS A 47 4.21 -3.07 6.18
C LYS A 47 4.23 -4.26 5.22
N SER A 48 3.11 -4.53 4.57
CA SER A 48 3.06 -5.51 3.49
C SER A 48 2.24 -4.99 2.32
N LEU A 49 2.79 -5.13 1.12
CA LEU A 49 2.11 -4.85 -0.14
C LEU A 49 1.95 -6.14 -0.93
N VAL A 50 0.71 -6.47 -1.29
CA VAL A 50 0.41 -7.48 -2.30
C VAL A 50 0.10 -6.74 -3.62
N THR A 51 0.85 -7.04 -4.66
CA THR A 51 0.69 -6.37 -5.96
C THR A 51 0.95 -7.30 -7.14
N LYS A 52 0.69 -6.84 -8.36
CA LYS A 52 1.16 -7.53 -9.55
C LYS A 52 2.59 -7.11 -9.84
N THR A 53 3.40 -8.07 -10.26
CA THR A 53 4.78 -7.80 -10.70
C THR A 53 4.97 -8.16 -12.17
N ASP A 54 3.92 -8.01 -13.00
CA ASP A 54 4.03 -8.22 -14.45
C ASP A 54 4.85 -7.07 -15.05
N LEU A 55 6.02 -7.40 -15.63
CA LEU A 55 6.93 -6.42 -16.22
C LEU A 55 6.25 -5.57 -17.30
N ARG A 56 5.21 -6.08 -17.96
CA ARG A 56 4.46 -5.32 -18.97
C ARG A 56 3.70 -4.15 -18.35
N ASP A 57 3.15 -4.32 -17.14
CA ASP A 57 2.44 -3.23 -16.45
C ASP A 57 3.39 -2.08 -16.11
N PHE A 58 4.66 -2.37 -15.79
CA PHE A 58 5.68 -1.35 -15.59
C PHE A 58 6.14 -0.72 -16.91
N ALA A 59 6.40 -1.53 -17.94
CA ALA A 59 6.84 -1.04 -19.25
C ALA A 59 5.79 -0.12 -19.90
N LEU A 60 4.50 -0.36 -19.65
CA LEU A 60 3.39 0.46 -20.14
C LEU A 60 3.07 1.66 -19.22
N GLY A 61 3.76 1.82 -18.09
CA GLY A 61 3.51 2.88 -17.11
C GLY A 61 2.21 2.75 -16.31
N ALA A 62 1.56 1.58 -16.36
CA ALA A 62 0.38 1.31 -15.55
C ALA A 62 0.74 1.11 -14.07
N SER A 63 1.94 0.61 -13.80
CA SER A 63 2.55 0.53 -12.48
C SER A 63 3.89 1.24 -12.48
N ASP A 64 4.21 1.90 -11.37
CA ASP A 64 5.43 2.65 -11.17
C ASP A 64 6.49 1.78 -10.49
N VAL A 65 7.59 1.53 -11.20
CA VAL A 65 8.70 0.69 -10.70
C VAL A 65 9.52 1.41 -9.63
N GLU A 66 9.68 2.73 -9.75
CA GLU A 66 10.41 3.54 -8.78
C GLU A 66 9.65 3.57 -7.46
N ALA A 67 8.33 3.74 -7.51
CA ALA A 67 7.48 3.65 -6.32
C ALA A 67 7.53 2.26 -5.67
N LEU A 68 7.61 1.18 -6.46
CA LEU A 68 7.76 -0.18 -5.91
C LEU A 68 9.10 -0.35 -5.19
N CYS A 69 10.19 0.11 -5.81
CA CYS A 69 11.53 0.11 -5.22
C CYS A 69 11.57 0.94 -3.93
N GLU A 70 10.98 2.15 -3.93
CA GLU A 70 10.90 3.02 -2.76
C GLU A 70 10.17 2.32 -1.60
N LEU A 71 9.06 1.61 -1.87
CA LEU A 71 8.34 0.84 -0.86
C LEU A 71 9.20 -0.28 -0.28
N ALA A 72 9.89 -1.03 -1.16
CA ALA A 72 10.79 -2.10 -0.74
C ALA A 72 11.95 -1.59 0.13
N SER A 73 12.54 -0.44 -0.23
CA SER A 73 13.59 0.23 0.55
C SER A 73 13.11 0.75 1.91
N ASN A 74 11.81 0.95 2.10
CA ASN A 74 11.19 1.37 3.37
C ASN A 74 10.73 0.19 4.25
N ASP A 75 11.42 -0.95 4.15
CA ASP A 75 11.13 -2.20 4.85
C ASP A 75 9.71 -2.74 4.60
N THR A 76 9.12 -2.44 3.43
CA THR A 76 7.83 -3.01 3.05
C THR A 76 8.04 -4.39 2.44
N THR A 77 7.40 -5.41 2.99
CA THR A 77 7.36 -6.73 2.36
C THR A 77 6.52 -6.67 1.09
N ILE A 78 7.14 -6.92 -0.07
CA ILE A 78 6.45 -6.97 -1.36
C ILE A 78 6.13 -8.43 -1.71
N LEU A 79 4.85 -8.70 -1.97
CA LEU A 79 4.34 -10.02 -2.36
C LEU A 79 3.66 -9.91 -3.72
N SER A 80 3.92 -10.87 -4.61
CA SER A 80 3.31 -10.90 -5.93
C SER A 80 2.07 -11.78 -5.98
N LEU A 81 0.98 -11.28 -6.57
CA LEU A 81 -0.24 -12.02 -6.86
C LEU A 81 -0.74 -11.69 -8.28
N PRO A 82 -0.45 -12.54 -9.29
CA PRO A 82 -0.72 -12.23 -10.70
C PRO A 82 -2.19 -11.90 -11.03
N ARG A 83 -3.14 -12.54 -10.34
CA ARG A 83 -4.59 -12.37 -10.55
C ARG A 83 -5.23 -11.36 -9.59
N LEU A 84 -4.45 -10.45 -9.01
CA LEU A 84 -4.99 -9.42 -8.13
C LEU A 84 -5.84 -8.41 -8.91
N HIS A 85 -7.07 -8.15 -8.48
CA HIS A 85 -7.91 -7.10 -9.07
C HIS A 85 -8.41 -6.09 -8.03
N ALA A 86 -8.42 -6.47 -6.76
CA ALA A 86 -8.94 -5.64 -5.68
C ALA A 86 -7.89 -4.67 -5.16
N LYS A 87 -8.34 -3.43 -4.89
CA LYS A 87 -7.59 -2.44 -4.12
C LYS A 87 -8.15 -2.41 -2.70
N VAL A 88 -7.36 -2.83 -1.73
CA VAL A 88 -7.76 -2.95 -0.32
C VAL A 88 -6.66 -2.37 0.56
N TYR A 89 -7.04 -1.58 1.55
CA TYR A 89 -6.14 -1.05 2.57
C TYR A 89 -6.63 -1.49 3.93
N VAL A 90 -5.75 -2.09 4.72
CA VAL A 90 -6.00 -2.51 6.08
C VAL A 90 -5.02 -1.76 6.97
N PHE A 91 -5.58 -0.90 7.81
CA PHE A 91 -4.89 -0.26 8.91
C PHE A 91 -5.35 -0.96 10.17
N ASP A 92 -4.44 -1.22 11.10
CA ASP A 92 -4.85 -1.72 12.40
C ASP A 92 -5.70 -0.69 13.16
N GLU A 93 -6.55 -1.21 14.04
CA GLU A 93 -7.24 -0.37 15.01
C GLU A 93 -6.23 0.00 16.09
N ARG A 94 -6.20 1.29 16.47
CA ARG A 94 -5.32 1.85 17.50
C ARG A 94 -5.19 0.93 18.72
N ALA A 95 -4.00 0.88 19.31
CA ALA A 95 -3.83 0.41 20.69
C ALA A 95 -4.66 1.27 21.66
#